data_AF-A0A3D4TA52-F1
#
_entry.id   AF-A0A3D4TA52-F1
#
_cell.length_a   1.000
_cell.length_b   1.000
_cell.length_c   1.000
_cell.angle_alpha   90.00
_cell.angle_beta   90.00
_cell.angle_gamma   90.00
#
_symmetry.space_group_name_H-M   'P 1'
#
loop_
_entity.id
_entity.type
_entity.pdbx_description
1 polymer ?
#
loop_
_entity_poly.entity_id
_entity_poly.type
_entity_poly.pdbx_seq_one_letter_code
_entity_poly.pdbx_strand_id
1 'polypeptide(L)' 'HIGHASSICLNFGITKKYPGYTNLRFDDTNPTTEETEYVESIKEDIRWMGFEWKHELYAS' A
#
# COMPACT_ATOMS: atom_id res chain seq x y z
N HIS A 1 -7.66 -1.13 -8.49
CA HIS A 1 -8.68 -2.10 -8.95
C HIS A 1 -8.77 -3.32 -8.02
N ILE A 2 -9.79 -4.17 -8.13
CA ILE A 2 -10.04 -5.29 -7.18
C ILE A 2 -8.87 -6.26 -7.02
N GLY A 3 -8.05 -6.45 -8.06
CA GLY A 3 -6.81 -7.25 -7.96
C GLY A 3 -5.84 -6.76 -6.87
N HIS A 4 -5.76 -5.46 -6.61
CA HIS A 4 -4.91 -4.90 -5.55
C HIS A 4 -5.48 -5.19 -4.15
N ALA A 5 -6.80 -5.23 -4.00
CA ALA A 5 -7.45 -5.54 -2.73
C ALA A 5 -7.05 -6.92 -2.20
N SER A 6 -6.86 -7.92 -3.08
CA SER A 6 -6.40 -9.25 -2.68
C SER A 6 -5.00 -9.21 -2.07
N SER A 7 -4.06 -8.50 -2.71
CA SER A 7 -2.69 -8.35 -2.22
C SER A 7 -2.62 -7.55 -0.92
N ILE A 8 -3.41 -6.49 -0.80
CA ILE A 8 -3.52 -5.68 0.42
C ILE A 8 -4.04 -6.56 1.58
N CYS A 9 -5.17 -7.22 1.40
CA CYS A 9 -5.74 -8.08 2.45
C CYS A 9 -4.80 -9.20 2.88
N LEU A 10 -4.03 -9.78 1.95
CA LEU A 10 -3.04 -10.80 2.27
C LEU A 10 -1.89 -10.24 3.11
N ASN A 11 -1.20 -9.21 2.62
CA ASN A 11 -0.02 -8.66 3.30
C ASN A 11 -0.38 -8.07 4.66
N PHE A 12 -1.39 -7.20 4.70
CA PHE A 12 -1.80 -6.56 5.94
C PHE A 12 -2.52 -7.54 6.89
N GLY A 13 -3.21 -8.55 6.35
CA GLY A 13 -3.86 -9.60 7.13
C GLY A 13 -2.88 -10.53 7.84
N ILE A 14 -1.73 -10.83 7.22
CA ILE A 14 -0.66 -11.60 7.87
C ILE A 14 -0.14 -10.86 9.10
N THR A 15 0.08 -9.55 9.02
CA THR A 15 0.52 -8.75 10.17
C THR A 15 -0.54 -8.53 11.25
N LYS A 16 -1.83 -8.73 10.94
CA LYS A 16 -2.88 -8.80 11.99
C LYS A 16 -2.83 -10.14 12.73
N LYS A 17 -2.43 -11.23 12.07
CA LYS A 17 -2.39 -12.58 12.65
C LYS A 17 -1.07 -12.87 13.37
N TYR A 18 0.03 -12.31 12.91
CA TYR A 18 1.36 -12.52 13.47
C TYR A 18 1.97 -11.19 13.89
N PRO A 19 2.66 -11.11 15.05
CA PRO A 19 3.29 -9.89 15.50
C PRO A 19 4.33 -9.42 14.47
N GLY A 20 4.04 -8.29 13.83
CA GLY A 20 4.83 -7.73 12.74
C GLY A 20 4.27 -6.39 12.27
N TYR A 21 4.81 -5.88 11.18
CA TYR A 21 4.37 -4.64 10.56
C TYR A 21 4.46 -4.73 9.04
N THR A 22 3.59 -4.00 8.35
CA THR A 22 3.56 -3.93 6.89
C THR A 22 4.03 -2.55 6.45
N ASN A 23 4.87 -2.50 5.43
CA ASN A 23 5.31 -1.25 4.79
C ASN A 23 4.48 -1.02 3.54
N LEU A 24 4.17 0.24 3.27
CA LEU A 24 3.61 0.67 1.99
C LEU A 24 4.76 1.21 1.15
N ARG A 25 5.10 0.50 0.07
CA ARG A 25 6.15 0.92 -0.86
C ARG A 25 5.53 1.29 -2.20
N PHE A 26 5.80 2.50 -2.66
CA PHE A 26 5.52 2.92 -4.03
C PHE A 26 6.71 2.55 -4.91
N ASP A 27 6.45 1.85 -6.00
CA ASP A 27 7.47 1.52 -6.99
C ASP A 27 7.47 2.62 -8.05
N ASP A 28 8.13 3.73 -7.70
CA ASP A 28 8.18 5.01 -8.41
C ASP A 28 9.40 5.09 -9.34
N THR A 29 9.65 4.04 -10.09
CA THR A 29 10.77 3.96 -11.05
C THR A 29 10.42 4.51 -12.44
N ASN A 30 9.19 4.99 -12.66
CA ASN A 30 8.68 5.39 -13.97
C ASN A 30 8.17 6.86 -13.97
N PRO A 31 9.04 7.83 -14.31
CA PRO A 31 8.76 9.27 -14.17
C PRO A 31 7.67 9.83 -15.10
N THR A 32 7.04 9.00 -15.94
CA THR A 32 6.03 9.42 -16.95
C THR A 32 4.59 9.15 -16.53
N THR A 33 4.35 8.37 -15.48
CA THR A 33 3.01 7.96 -15.03
C THR A 33 2.78 8.18 -13.53
N GLU A 34 3.74 8.80 -12.85
CA GLU A 34 3.69 9.09 -11.41
C GLU A 34 2.96 10.40 -11.15
N GLU A 35 1.64 10.31 -11.10
CA GLU A 35 0.82 11.39 -10.58
C GLU A 35 0.60 11.14 -9.08
N THR A 36 0.84 12.16 -8.26
CA THR A 36 0.56 12.17 -6.82
C THR A 36 -0.86 11.67 -6.49
N GLU A 37 -1.80 11.87 -7.42
CA GLU A 37 -3.17 11.38 -7.34
C GLU A 37 -3.27 9.86 -7.16
N TYR A 38 -2.44 9.06 -7.84
CA TYR A 38 -2.46 7.60 -7.69
C TYR A 38 -1.92 7.17 -6.33
N VAL A 39 -0.86 7.83 -5.86
CA VAL A 39 -0.27 7.56 -4.54
C VAL A 39 -1.29 7.82 -3.44
N GLU A 40 -1.97 8.96 -3.50
CA GLU A 40 -2.99 9.33 -2.51
C GLU A 40 -4.23 8.44 -2.60
N SER A 41 -4.70 8.08 -3.81
CA SER A 41 -5.81 7.14 -3.98
C SER A 41 -5.50 5.75 -3.38
N ILE A 42 -4.28 5.24 -3.56
CA ILE A 42 -3.86 3.96 -2.97
C ILE A 42 -3.85 4.04 -1.44
N LYS A 43 -3.37 5.15 -0.86
CA LYS A 43 -3.37 5.37 0.60
C LYS A 43 -4.79 5.42 1.14
N GLU A 44 -5.70 6.10 0.45
CA GLU A 44 -7.10 6.21 0.84
C GLU A 44 -7.80 4.85 0.81
N ASP A 45 -7.61 4.05 -0.23
CA ASP A 45 -8.15 2.69 -0.35
C ASP A 45 -7.70 1.79 0.82
N ILE A 46 -6.41 1.83 1.16
CA ILE A 46 -5.85 1.01 2.26
C ILE A 46 -6.43 1.44 3.62
N ARG A 47 -6.58 2.76 3.84
CA ARG A 47 -7.20 3.29 5.07
C ARG A 47 -8.69 2.96 5.14
N TRP A 48 -9.41 3.06 4.03
CA TRP A 48 -10.81 2.70 3.94
C TRP A 48 -11.05 1.22 4.29
N MET A 49 -10.10 0.35 3.94
CA MET A 49 -10.09 -1.06 4.33
C MET A 49 -9.72 -1.32 5.80
N GLY A 50 -9.38 -0.30 6.59
CA GLY A 50 -9.01 -0.44 8.00
C GLY A 50 -7.64 -1.08 8.22
N PHE A 51 -6.71 -0.81 7.30
CA PHE A 51 -5.31 -1.20 7.41
C PHE A 51 -4.42 0.02 7.62
N GLU A 52 -3.36 -0.18 8.41
CA GLU A 52 -2.33 0.83 8.67
C GLU A 52 -0.97 0.24 8.30
N TRP A 53 -0.10 1.06 7.71
CA TRP A 53 1.28 0.73 7.41
C TRP A 53 2.21 1.47 8.36
N LYS A 54 3.37 0.88 8.65
CA LYS A 54 4.35 1.46 9.58
C LYS A 54 5.31 2.44 8.91
N HIS A 55 5.75 2.11 7.70
CA HIS A 55 6.67 2.93 6.93
C HIS A 55 6.11 3.11 5.53
N GLU A 56 6.13 4.37 5.07
CA GLU A 56 5.91 4.74 3.68
C GLU A 56 7.28 4.85 3.00
N LEU A 57 7.48 4.09 1.93
CA LEU A 57 8.76 3.97 1.24
C LEU A 57 8.58 4.20 -0.25
N TYR A 58 9.63 4.71 -0.88
CA TYR A 58 9.73 4.94 -2.31
C TYR A 58 10.93 4.14 -2.83
N ALA A 59 10.86 3.66 -4.07
CA ALA A 59 11.90 2.88 -4.72
C ALA A 59 12.98 3.77 -5.39
N SER A 60 12.69 5.05 -5.60
CA SER A 60 13.61 6.07 -6.14
C SER A 60 14.82 6.42 -5.26
#